data_AF-A0A1E7H9U1-F1
#
_entry.id   AF-A0A1E7H9U1-F1
#
_cell.length_a   1.000
_cell.length_b   1.000
_cell.length_c   1.000
_cell.angle_alpha   90.00
_cell.angle_beta   90.00
_cell.angle_gamma   90.00
#
_symmetry.space_group_name_H-M   'P 1'
#
loop_
_entity.id
_entity.type
_entity.pdbx_description
1 polymer ?
#
loop_
_entity_poly.entity_id
_entity_poly.type
_entity_poly.pdbx_seq_one_letter_code
_entity_poly.pdbx_strand_id
1 'polypeptide(L)'
;MINIVKLKEVNGEVTMNKEDFEGLIGEVESLIETVEILSDKNLMKQISGSEKDIKDGLLHEIKTTDDLRRLFLPYRSSRNSARNPTC
;
A
#
# COMPACT_ATOMS: atom_id res chain seq x y z
N MET A 1 31.59 -27.58 -6.29
CA MET A 1 31.05 -27.81 -7.65
C MET A 1 30.28 -26.54 -8.00
N ILE A 2 30.79 -25.72 -8.92
CA ILE A 2 30.23 -24.38 -9.19
C ILE A 2 29.06 -24.55 -10.15
N ASN A 3 27.84 -24.23 -9.70
CA ASN A 3 26.64 -24.26 -10.53
C ASN A 3 26.53 -22.93 -11.28
N ILE A 4 26.57 -22.99 -12.60
CA ILE A 4 26.61 -21.83 -13.49
C ILE A 4 25.31 -21.79 -14.29
N VAL A 5 24.70 -20.60 -14.37
CA VAL A 5 23.52 -20.33 -15.19
C VAL A 5 23.98 -19.60 -16.46
N LYS A 6 23.54 -20.10 -17.61
CA LYS A 6 23.81 -19.51 -18.93
C LYS A 6 22.54 -18.89 -19.48
N LEU A 7 22.55 -17.57 -19.66
CA LEU A 7 21.46 -16.80 -20.23
C LEU A 7 21.84 -16.43 -21.67
N LYS A 8 20.95 -16.75 -22.61
CA LYS A 8 21.14 -16.44 -24.02
C LYS A 8 20.37 -15.16 -24.33
N GLU A 9 21.09 -14.05 -24.50
CA GLU A 9 20.48 -12.80 -24.97
C GLU A 9 20.52 -12.71 -26.50
N VAL A 10 19.72 -11.78 -27.04
CA VAL A 10 19.66 -11.48 -28.48
C VAL A 10 21.02 -10.97 -29.01
N ASN A 11 21.87 -10.40 -28.14
CA ASN A 11 23.17 -9.79 -28.50
C ASN A 11 24.40 -10.43 -27.79
N GLY A 12 24.28 -11.58 -27.12
CA GLY A 12 25.42 -12.22 -26.46
C GLY A 12 25.05 -13.33 -25.46
N GLU A 13 26.05 -14.03 -24.94
CA GLU A 13 25.89 -15.04 -23.88
C GLU A 13 26.37 -14.45 -22.54
N VAL A 14 25.47 -14.35 -21.57
CA VAL A 14 25.80 -13.93 -20.20
C VAL A 14 25.89 -15.18 -19.34
N THR A 15 27.04 -15.33 -18.68
CA THR A 15 27.33 -16.46 -17.80
C THR A 15 27.51 -15.93 -16.39
N MET A 16 26.72 -16.42 -15.44
CA MET A 16 26.83 -16.04 -14.02
C MET A 16 26.68 -17.24 -13.11
N ASN A 17 27.16 -17.12 -11.88
CA ASN A 17 26.95 -18.15 -10.88
C ASN A 17 25.47 -18.20 -10.51
N LYS A 18 25.00 -19.40 -10.18
CA LYS A 18 23.60 -19.63 -9.84
C LYS A 18 23.14 -18.81 -8.63
N GLU A 19 23.98 -18.69 -7.62
CA GLU A 19 23.67 -17.93 -6.39
C GLU A 19 23.46 -16.44 -6.70
N ASP A 20 24.30 -15.85 -7.54
CA ASP A 20 24.18 -14.45 -7.96
C ASP A 20 22.89 -14.22 -8.77
N PHE A 21 22.51 -15.19 -9.61
CA PHE A 21 21.26 -15.13 -10.38
C PHE A 21 20.03 -15.20 -9.48
N GLU A 22 20.00 -16.14 -8.52
CA GLU A 22 18.89 -16.29 -7.57
C GLU A 22 18.76 -15.05 -6.67
N GLY A 23 19.87 -14.43 -6.27
CA GLY A 23 19.88 -13.16 -5.56
C GLY A 23 19.26 -12.03 -6.38
N LEU A 24 19.64 -11.91 -7.66
CA LEU A 24 19.08 -10.90 -8.57
C LEU A 24 17.57 -11.04 -8.76
N ILE A 25 17.07 -12.27 -8.90
CA ILE A 25 15.62 -12.54 -9.01
C ILE A 25 14.89 -12.07 -7.75
N GLY A 26 15.41 -12.37 -6.56
CA GLY A 26 14.80 -11.93 -5.30
C GLY A 26 14.74 -10.41 -5.15
N GLU A 27 15.78 -9.69 -5.59
CA GLU A 27 15.76 -8.22 -5.61
C GLU A 27 14.71 -7.66 -6.59
N VAL A 28 14.59 -8.27 -7.77
CA VAL A 28 13.61 -7.87 -8.78
C VAL A 28 12.18 -8.11 -8.30
N GLU A 29 11.90 -9.25 -7.66
CA GLU A 29 10.59 -9.57 -7.10
C GLU A 29 10.17 -8.56 -6.02
N SER A 30 11.09 -8.22 -5.10
CA SER A 30 10.88 -7.20 -4.07
C SER A 30 10.58 -5.81 -4.66
N LEU A 31 11.27 -5.46 -5.75
CA LEU A 31 11.02 -4.21 -6.48
C LEU A 31 9.63 -4.23 -7.15
N ILE A 32 9.24 -5.34 -7.76
CA ILE A 32 7.91 -5.49 -8.37
C ILE A 32 6.82 -5.34 -7.32
N GLU A 33 6.93 -6.00 -6.18
CA GLU A 33 5.98 -5.88 -5.07
C GLU A 33 5.86 -4.42 -4.60
N THR A 34 6.98 -3.72 -4.45
CA THR A 34 6.99 -2.30 -4.08
C THR A 34 6.28 -1.44 -5.15
N VAL A 35 6.53 -1.70 -6.42
CA VAL A 35 5.87 -0.99 -7.54
C VAL A 35 4.37 -1.28 -7.58
N GLU A 36 3.94 -2.51 -7.29
CA GLU A 36 2.53 -2.89 -7.21
C GLU A 36 1.81 -2.15 -6.09
N ILE A 37 2.41 -2.08 -4.89
CA ILE A 37 1.89 -1.29 -3.76
C ILE A 37 1.77 0.19 -4.14
N LEU A 38 2.80 0.78 -4.76
CA LEU A 38 2.78 2.18 -5.20
C LEU A 38 1.82 2.43 -6.36
N SER A 39 1.51 1.40 -7.15
CA SER A 39 0.54 1.46 -8.25
C SER A 39 -0.91 1.41 -7.77
N ASP A 40 -1.15 1.04 -6.50
CA ASP A 40 -2.47 1.11 -5.89
C ASP A 40 -2.91 2.57 -5.70
N LYS A 41 -3.68 3.06 -6.68
CA LYS A 41 -4.26 4.41 -6.68
C LYS A 41 -5.16 4.68 -5.49
N ASN A 42 -5.78 3.66 -4.88
CA ASN A 42 -6.62 3.82 -3.72
C ASN A 42 -5.77 4.03 -2.46
N LEU A 43 -4.72 3.21 -2.28
CA LEU A 43 -3.76 3.37 -1.19
C LEU A 43 -3.08 4.74 -1.25
N MET A 44 -2.60 5.15 -2.44
CA MET A 44 -1.95 6.45 -2.60
C MET A 44 -2.91 7.63 -2.31
N LYS A 45 -4.18 7.52 -2.68
CA LYS A 45 -5.20 8.52 -2.32
C LYS A 45 -5.44 8.60 -0.82
N GLN A 46 -5.47 7.46 -0.12
CA GLN A 46 -5.62 7.42 1.34
C GLN A 46 -4.42 8.06 2.04
N ILE A 47 -3.20 7.75 1.57
CA ILE A 47 -1.97 8.37 2.09
C ILE A 47 -2.00 9.88 1.89
N SER A 48 -2.27 10.36 0.67
CA SER A 48 -2.34 11.80 0.39
C SER A 48 -3.46 12.51 1.18
N GLY A 49 -4.60 11.85 1.39
CA GLY A 49 -5.67 12.35 2.25
C GLY A 49 -5.21 12.48 3.70
N SER A 50 -4.56 11.44 4.23
CA SER A 50 -4.02 11.44 5.59
C SER A 50 -2.95 12.51 5.80
N GLU A 51 -2.04 12.71 4.85
CA GLU A 51 -1.04 13.79 4.91
C GLU A 51 -1.68 15.18 4.98
N LYS A 52 -2.78 15.38 4.24
CA LYS A 52 -3.53 16.62 4.28
C LYS A 52 -4.22 16.82 5.62
N ASP A 53 -4.88 15.79 6.15
CA ASP A 53 -5.55 15.85 7.44
C ASP A 53 -4.57 16.17 8.57
N ILE A 54 -3.34 15.62 8.52
CA ILE A 54 -2.26 15.95 9.47
C ILE A 54 -1.87 17.43 9.36
N LYS A 55 -1.66 17.94 8.13
CA LYS A 55 -1.30 19.35 7.89
C LYS A 55 -2.39 20.32 8.34
N ASP A 56 -3.64 19.95 8.14
CA ASP A 56 -4.81 20.74 8.51
C ASP A 56 -5.19 20.59 10.00
N GLY A 57 -4.43 19.79 10.77
CA GLY A 57 -4.67 19.57 12.19
C GLY A 57 -5.90 18.73 12.51
N LEU A 58 -6.46 18.03 11.51
CA LEU A 58 -7.62 17.14 11.61
C LEU A 58 -7.23 15.79 12.20
N LEU A 59 -6.56 15.81 13.35
CA LEU A 59 -6.11 14.62 14.06
C LEU A 59 -7.24 14.09 14.95
N HIS A 60 -7.48 12.78 14.93
CA HIS A 60 -8.35 12.11 15.88
C HIS A 60 -7.51 11.39 16.93
N GLU A 61 -7.55 11.90 18.15
CA GLU A 61 -6.87 11.28 19.28
C GLU A 61 -7.70 10.10 19.81
N ILE A 62 -7.12 8.91 19.79
CA ILE A 62 -7.76 7.69 20.31
C ILE A 62 -7.41 7.57 21.79
N LYS A 63 -8.38 7.85 22.67
CA LYS A 63 -8.18 7.79 24.13
C LYS A 63 -8.75 6.53 24.75
N THR A 64 -9.76 5.94 24.10
CA THR A 64 -10.51 4.82 24.65
C THR A 64 -10.58 3.67 23.65
N THR A 65 -10.86 2.47 24.16
CA THR A 65 -11.13 1.29 23.33
C THR A 65 -12.36 1.48 22.44
N ASP A 66 -13.30 2.33 22.83
CA ASP A 66 -14.49 2.61 22.02
C ASP A 66 -14.17 3.55 20.86
N ASP A 67 -13.24 4.49 21.03
CA ASP A 67 -12.72 5.30 19.93
C ASP A 67 -12.03 4.43 18.88
N LEU A 68 -11.25 3.44 19.33
CA LEU A 68 -10.61 2.46 18.45
C LEU A 68 -11.65 1.64 17.67
N ARG A 69 -12.70 1.16 18.34
CA ARG A 69 -13.78 0.38 17.70
C ARG A 69 -14.50 1.17 16.62
N ARG A 70 -14.67 2.49 16.79
CA ARG A 70 -15.34 3.36 15.81
C ARG A 70 -14.60 3.47 14.48
N LEU A 71 -13.28 3.27 14.45
CA LEU A 71 -12.49 3.28 13.21
C LEU A 71 -12.85 2.12 12.27
N PHE A 72 -13.35 1.02 12.81
CA PHE A 72 -13.70 -0.18 12.04
C PHE A 72 -15.20 -0.29 11.74
N LEU A 73 -16.00 0.68 12.16
CA LEU A 73 -17.43 0.70 11.85
C LEU A 73 -17.66 1.37 10.48
N PRO A 74 -18.51 0.79 9.61
CA PRO A 74 -18.87 1.43 8.35
C PRO A 74 -19.57 2.76 8.62
N TYR A 75 -19.08 3.83 7.99
CA TYR A 75 -19.60 5.19 8.14
C TYR A 75 -21.09 5.25 7.77
N ARG A 76 -21.99 5.25 8.76
CA ARG A 76 -23.40 5.57 8.53
C ARG A 76 -23.57 7.09 8.52
N SER A 77 -23.71 7.64 7.32
CA SER A 77 -24.17 9.01 7.10
C SER A 77 -25.56 9.18 7.71
N SER A 78 -25.64 9.71 8.94
CA SER A 78 -26.88 10.23 9.50
C SER A 78 -27.19 11.57 8.84
N ARG A 79 -27.74 11.52 7.62
CA ARG A 79 -28.53 12.63 7.07
C ARG A 79 -29.98 12.15 7.01
N ASN A 80 -30.85 12.95 7.63
CA ASN A 80 -32.31 12.92 7.62
C ASN A 80 -33.00 12.34 8.87
N SER A 81 -33.02 13.14 9.94
CA SER A 81 -34.17 13.19 10.86
C SER A 81 -34.30 14.60 11.47
N ALA A 82 -34.50 15.59 10.61
CA ALA A 82 -34.95 16.92 11.02
C ALA A 82 -35.79 17.55 9.90
N ARG A 83 -36.91 16.92 9.55
CA ARG A 83 -38.02 17.57 8.84
C ARG A 83 -39.33 17.11 9.47
N ASN A 84 -39.79 17.89 10.46
CA ASN A 84 -41.18 18.38 10.59
C ASN A 84 -41.47 18.74 12.06
N PRO A 85 -41.63 20.02 12.38
CA PRO A 85 -42.63 20.43 13.34
C PRO A 85 -43.89 20.80 12.54
N THR A 86 -44.86 19.89 12.51
CA THR A 86 -46.27 20.27 12.34
C THR A 86 -46.85 20.42 13.73
N CYS A 87 -47.09 21.66 14.15
CA CYS A 87 -48.20 22.15 14.98
C CYS A 87 -47.98 23.65 15.22
#